data_AF-A0A932GF82-F1
#
_entry.id   AF-A0A932GF82-F1
#
_cell.length_a   1.000
_cell.length_b   1.000
_cell.length_c   1.000
_cell.angle_alpha   90.00
_cell.angle_beta   90.00
_cell.angle_gamma   90.00
#
_symmetry.space_group_name_H-M   'P 1'
#
loop_
_entity.id
_entity.type
_entity.pdbx_description
1 polymer ?
#
loop_
_entity_poly.entity_id
_entity_poly.type
_entity_poly.pdbx_seq_one_letter_code
_entity_poly.pdbx_strand_id
1 'polypeptide(L)'
;MSEVINAIYEGNGLVRLEKEPQGVKPHERLAILIVPIRVSKELSPEKAGASSLRQQLQGFEERYSLETPEFYARFIKGEMGDSRDFIVWAGLHELLQR
;
A
#
# COMPACT_ATOMS: atom_id res chain seq x y z
N MET A 1 19.15 -28.73 -6.06
CA MET A 1 19.04 -27.27 -6.21
C MET A 1 17.65 -26.99 -6.75
N SER A 2 16.84 -26.21 -6.06
CA SER A 2 15.48 -25.83 -6.52
C SER A 2 15.59 -24.67 -7.50
N GLU A 3 15.19 -24.89 -8.75
CA GLU A 3 15.15 -23.87 -9.79
C GLU A 3 13.81 -23.11 -9.70
N VAL A 4 13.87 -21.78 -9.69
CA VAL A 4 12.68 -20.93 -9.79
C VAL A 4 12.38 -20.72 -11.29
N ILE A 5 11.14 -21.04 -11.67
CA ILE A 5 10.61 -20.84 -13.02
C ILE A 5 9.50 -19.81 -12.93
N ASN A 6 9.64 -18.71 -13.65
CA ASN A 6 8.55 -17.74 -13.79
C ASN A 6 7.39 -18.37 -14.55
N ALA A 7 6.18 -18.00 -14.13
CA ALA A 7 4.94 -18.49 -14.71
C ALA A 7 3.93 -17.37 -14.86
N ILE A 8 3.14 -17.42 -15.93
CA ILE A 8 2.07 -16.47 -16.22
C ILE A 8 0.74 -17.22 -16.10
N TYR A 9 -0.20 -16.67 -15.33
CA TYR A 9 -1.57 -17.17 -15.28
C TYR A 9 -2.36 -16.60 -16.47
N GLU A 10 -2.89 -17.48 -17.32
CA GLU A 10 -3.61 -17.09 -18.54
C GLU A 10 -5.13 -17.03 -18.35
N GLY A 11 -5.63 -17.33 -17.15
CA GLY A 11 -7.05 -17.51 -16.89
C GLY A 11 -7.51 -18.96 -17.08
N ASN A 12 -8.75 -19.26 -16.68
CA ASN A 12 -9.39 -20.58 -16.84
C ASN A 12 -8.59 -21.78 -16.26
N GLY A 13 -7.78 -21.56 -15.22
CA GLY A 13 -6.96 -22.61 -14.63
C GLY A 13 -5.70 -22.97 -15.42
N LEU A 14 -5.34 -22.21 -16.45
CA LEU A 14 -4.12 -22.41 -17.24
C LEU A 14 -2.97 -21.55 -16.72
N VAL A 15 -1.80 -22.17 -16.60
CA VAL A 15 -0.53 -21.52 -16.21
C VAL A 15 0.52 -21.85 -17.27
N ARG A 16 1.12 -20.83 -17.87
CA ARG A 16 2.22 -20.97 -18.82
C ARG A 16 3.55 -20.75 -18.10
N LEU A 17 4.45 -21.73 -18.17
CA LEU A 17 5.82 -21.60 -17.67
C LEU A 17 6.70 -20.94 -18.74
N GLU A 18 7.64 -20.07 -18.33
CA GLU A 18 8.59 -19.44 -19.26
C GLU A 18 9.59 -20.42 -19.88
N LYS A 19 9.82 -21.56 -19.21
CA LYS A 19 10.71 -22.62 -19.65
C LYS A 19 10.22 -23.98 -19.17
N GLU A 20 10.65 -25.02 -19.86
CA GLU A 20 10.36 -26.40 -19.48
C GLU A 20 11.05 -26.73 -18.15
N PRO A 21 10.33 -27.32 -17.18
CA PRO A 21 10.92 -27.68 -15.89
C PRO A 21 11.98 -28.78 -16.09
N GLN A 22 13.19 -28.51 -15.60
CA GLN A 22 14.27 -29.48 -15.66
C GLN A 22 14.04 -30.61 -14.64
N GLY A 23 14.32 -31.84 -15.05
CA GLY A 23 14.27 -33.00 -14.17
C GLY A 23 12.90 -33.67 -14.02
N VAL A 24 11.87 -33.21 -14.77
CA VAL A 24 10.59 -33.94 -14.89
C VAL A 24 10.74 -34.96 -16.01
N LYS A 25 10.58 -36.25 -15.69
CA LYS A 25 10.64 -37.30 -16.72
C LYS A 25 9.33 -37.38 -17.50
N PRO A 26 9.35 -37.93 -18.73
CA PRO A 26 8.13 -38.27 -19.44
C PRO A 26 7.21 -39.12 -18.54
N HIS A 27 5.93 -38.74 -18.47
CA HIS A 27 4.88 -39.39 -17.66
C HIS A 27 4.91 -39.15 -16.14
N GLU A 28 5.80 -38.30 -15.62
CA GLU A 28 5.71 -37.85 -14.23
C GLU A 28 4.68 -36.72 -14.07
N ARG A 29 3.94 -36.75 -12.95
CA ARG A 29 2.95 -35.72 -12.63
C ARG A 29 3.63 -34.56 -11.91
N LEU A 30 3.55 -33.37 -12.49
CA LEU A 30 3.96 -32.13 -11.84
C LEU A 30 2.79 -31.60 -10.98
N ALA A 31 3.03 -31.38 -9.69
CA ALA A 31 2.08 -30.70 -8.80
C ALA A 31 2.48 -29.23 -8.66
N ILE A 32 1.59 -28.31 -9.07
CA ILE A 32 1.78 -26.87 -8.91
C ILE A 32 0.96 -26.40 -7.71
N LEU A 33 1.63 -25.93 -6.66
CA LEU A 33 0.97 -25.29 -5.53
C LEU A 33 0.84 -23.79 -5.81
N ILE A 34 -0.36 -23.36 -6.20
CA ILE A 34 -0.67 -21.93 -6.27
C ILE A 34 -1.02 -21.49 -4.85
N VAL A 35 -0.06 -20.89 -4.17
CA VAL A 35 -0.33 -20.15 -2.93
C VAL A 35 -0.75 -18.75 -3.35
N PRO A 36 -2.01 -18.33 -3.19
CA PRO A 36 -2.31 -16.92 -3.23
C PRO A 36 -1.53 -16.29 -2.09
N ILE A 37 -0.45 -15.58 -2.42
CA ILE A 37 0.21 -14.71 -1.46
C ILE A 37 -0.87 -13.69 -1.09
N ARG A 38 -1.48 -13.88 0.08
CA ARG A 38 -2.19 -12.79 0.74
C ARG A 38 -1.09 -11.80 1.10
N VAL A 39 -0.77 -10.89 0.18
CA VAL A 39 -0.08 -9.67 0.56
C VAL A 39 -1.05 -9.03 1.54
N SER A 40 -0.78 -9.18 2.82
CA SER A 40 -1.58 -8.61 3.89
C SER A 40 -1.46 -7.10 3.78
N LYS A 41 -2.36 -6.52 3.00
CA LYS A 41 -2.97 -5.24 3.29
C LYS A 41 -4.42 -5.36 2.88
N GLU A 42 -5.24 -5.79 3.83
CA GLU A 42 -6.69 -5.59 3.78
C GLU A 42 -6.95 -4.08 3.71
N LEU A 43 -6.81 -3.53 2.52
CA LEU A 43 -7.26 -2.20 2.18
C LEU A 43 -8.72 -2.37 1.79
N SER A 44 -9.60 -2.45 2.79
CA SER A 44 -10.97 -1.99 2.53
C SER A 44 -10.86 -0.53 2.03
N PRO A 45 -11.68 -0.10 1.04
CA PRO A 45 -11.54 1.21 0.41
C PRO A 45 -11.56 2.37 1.42
N GLU A 46 -12.30 2.19 2.52
CA GLU A 46 -12.30 3.03 3.73
C GLU A 46 -10.92 3.10 4.44
N LYS A 47 -10.22 1.96 4.61
CA LYS A 47 -8.86 1.90 5.21
C LYS A 47 -7.79 2.42 4.26
N ALA A 48 -8.01 2.32 2.93
CA ALA A 48 -7.13 2.91 1.92
C ALA A 48 -7.17 4.45 1.98
N GLY A 49 -8.37 5.03 2.11
CA GLY A 49 -8.57 6.46 2.32
C GLY A 49 -7.85 6.96 3.58
N ALA A 50 -8.11 6.34 4.74
CA ALA A 50 -7.49 6.74 5.99
C ALA A 50 -5.96 6.59 5.99
N SER A 51 -5.42 5.57 5.31
CA SER A 51 -3.97 5.39 5.17
C SER A 51 -3.34 6.49 4.29
N SER A 52 -4.01 6.86 3.20
CA SER A 52 -3.54 7.94 2.32
C SER A 52 -3.58 9.30 3.03
N LEU A 53 -4.63 9.57 3.82
CA LEU A 53 -4.74 10.79 4.63
C LEU A 53 -3.61 10.88 5.66
N ARG A 54 -3.31 9.78 6.38
CA ARG A 54 -2.18 9.73 7.33
C ARG A 54 -0.84 9.99 6.65
N GLN A 55 -0.62 9.43 5.47
CA GLN A 55 0.62 9.64 4.72
C GLN A 55 0.76 11.09 4.25
N GLN A 56 -0.33 11.73 3.86
CA GLN A 56 -0.33 13.15 3.50
C GLN A 56 -0.04 14.03 4.73
N LEU A 57 -0.66 13.76 5.88
CA LEU A 57 -0.39 14.45 7.14
C LEU A 57 1.08 14.32 7.55
N GLN A 58 1.65 13.12 7.46
CA GLN A 58 3.08 12.90 7.73
C GLN A 58 3.99 13.76 6.84
N GLY A 59 3.61 13.98 5.57
CA GLY A 59 4.34 14.88 4.67
C GLY A 59 4.34 16.34 5.15
N PHE A 60 3.29 16.80 5.84
CA PHE A 60 3.29 18.11 6.51
C PHE A 60 4.16 18.09 7.76
N GLU A 61 4.12 17.03 8.55
CA GLU A 61 4.96 16.91 9.74
C GLU A 61 6.45 16.97 9.40
N GLU A 62 6.87 16.28 8.35
CA GLU A 62 8.24 16.31 7.84
C GLU A 62 8.61 17.68 7.26
N ARG A 63 7.72 18.28 6.44
CA ARG A 63 7.98 19.58 5.78
C ARG A 63 8.15 20.72 6.78
N TYR A 64 7.36 20.72 7.85
CA TYR A 64 7.33 21.80 8.84
C TYR A 64 8.07 21.43 10.13
N SER A 65 8.55 20.19 10.27
CA SER A 65 9.17 19.64 11.50
C SER A 65 8.29 19.84 12.74
N LEU A 66 6.98 19.58 12.59
CA LEU A 66 5.97 19.73 13.63
C LEU A 66 5.09 18.48 13.66
N GLU A 67 4.89 17.86 14.81
CA GLU A 67 3.96 16.73 14.93
C GLU A 67 2.50 17.21 14.85
N THR A 68 1.59 16.35 14.38
CA THR A 68 0.15 16.65 14.25
C THR A 68 -0.49 17.31 15.48
N PRO A 69 -0.21 16.88 16.74
CA PRO A 69 -0.75 17.55 17.92
C PRO A 69 -0.28 19.00 18.08
N GLU A 70 0.97 19.29 17.74
CA GLU A 70 1.54 20.63 17.79
C GLU A 70 1.01 21.50 16.64
N PHE A 71 0.86 20.89 15.47
CA PHE A 71 0.23 21.48 14.30
C PHE A 71 -1.21 21.91 14.59
N TYR A 72 -1.99 21.04 15.25
CA TYR A 72 -3.36 21.32 15.67
C TYR A 72 -3.43 22.42 16.72
N ALA A 73 -2.55 22.38 17.72
CA ALA A 73 -2.50 23.42 18.76
C ALA A 73 -2.23 24.81 18.18
N ARG A 74 -1.28 24.93 17.26
CA ARG A 74 -0.94 26.21 16.59
C ARG A 74 -2.05 26.66 15.62
N PHE A 75 -2.71 25.72 14.93
CA PHE A 75 -3.84 26.03 14.05
C PHE A 75 -5.03 26.63 14.82
N ILE A 76 -5.42 26.03 15.96
CA ILE A 76 -6.52 26.55 16.81
C ILE A 76 -6.18 27.92 17.42
N LYS A 77 -4.91 28.18 17.71
CA LYS A 77 -4.44 29.48 18.20
C LYS A 77 -4.32 30.55 17.11
N GLY A 78 -4.49 30.19 15.83
CA GLY A 78 -4.30 31.10 14.70
C GLY A 78 -2.82 31.45 14.43
N GLU A 79 -1.88 30.66 14.94
CA GLU A 79 -0.43 30.92 14.86
C GLU A 79 0.20 30.40 13.56
N MET A 80 -0.58 29.75 12.70
CA MET A 80 -0.12 29.19 11.43
C MET A 80 -0.06 30.26 10.31
N GLY A 81 -0.80 31.36 10.43
CA GLY A 81 -0.93 32.35 9.35
C GLY A 81 -1.71 31.81 8.14
N ASP A 82 -1.66 32.55 7.03
CA ASP A 82 -2.60 32.38 5.91
C ASP A 82 -2.07 31.49 4.77
N SER A 83 -1.08 30.63 5.03
CA SER A 83 -0.58 29.74 3.99
C SER A 83 -1.65 28.73 3.59
N ARG A 84 -1.77 28.52 2.26
CA ARG A 84 -2.64 27.49 1.69
C ARG A 84 -2.36 26.10 2.27
N ASP A 85 -1.10 25.83 2.64
CA ASP A 85 -0.68 24.56 3.23
C ASP A 85 -1.45 24.23 4.52
N PHE A 86 -1.72 25.22 5.37
CA PHE A 86 -2.43 25.01 6.65
C PHE A 86 -3.92 24.75 6.45
N ILE A 87 -4.52 25.36 5.42
CA ILE A 87 -5.91 25.10 5.01
C ILE A 87 -6.04 23.66 4.50
N VAL A 88 -5.10 23.22 3.68
CA VAL A 88 -5.08 21.84 3.15
C VAL A 88 -4.87 20.83 4.27
N TRP A 89 -3.89 21.08 5.15
CA TRP A 89 -3.62 20.24 6.30
C TRP A 89 -4.85 20.09 7.22
N ALA A 90 -5.54 21.20 7.53
CA ALA A 90 -6.74 21.17 8.38
C ALA A 90 -7.87 20.33 7.75
N GLY A 91 -8.09 20.46 6.43
CA GLY A 91 -9.06 19.64 5.71
C GLY A 91 -8.72 18.15 5.71
N LEU A 92 -7.44 17.78 5.57
CA LEU A 92 -6.99 16.39 5.67
C LEU A 92 -7.18 15.82 7.08
N HIS A 93 -6.91 16.63 8.10
CA HIS A 93 -7.07 16.24 9.50
C HIS A 93 -8.56 16.04 9.86
N GLU A 94 -9.46 16.93 9.43
CA GLU A 94 -10.91 16.76 9.63
C GLU A 94 -11.46 15.51 8.92
N LEU A 95 -11.00 15.24 7.70
CA LEU A 95 -11.41 14.04 6.95
C LEU A 95 -10.94 12.74 7.61
N LEU A 96 -9.82 12.76 8.33
CA LEU A 96 -9.30 11.60 9.06
C LEU A 96 -10.02 11.36 10.39
N GLN A 97 -10.57 12.41 11.01
CA GLN A 97 -11.31 12.31 12.28
C GLN A 97 -12.79 11.94 12.11
N ARG A 98 -13.31 11.94 10.88
CA ARG A 98 -14.65 11.45 10.54
C ARG A 98 -14.70 9.94 10.44
#